data_AF-A0A955L6E0-F1
#
_entry.id   AF-A0A955L6E0-F1
#
_cell.length_a   1.000
_cell.length_b   1.000
_cell.length_c   1.000
_cell.angle_alpha   90.00
_cell.angle_beta   90.00
_cell.angle_gamma   90.00
#
_symmetry.space_group_name_H-M   'P 1'
#
loop_
_entity.id
_entity.type
_entity.pdbx_description
1 polymer ?
#
loop_
_entity_poly.entity_id
_entity_poly.type
_entity_poly.pdbx_seq_one_letter_code
_entity_poly.pdbx_strand_id
1 'polypeptide(L)'
;MKDLSTRDNKIAAKIFQYQLNATTDAHLADELISFLNHKDHSRIDNARVRLLLKDIPTNNDSFIAGLAYCQYLMNGYYDYIYQFLLIKFTRTIDKQSLLDEINNVIERYAAEIGVNDAYAEFPDGEMHFFMPMIQLMLHKIPFKDTFITRFNINEELIDYKEFVKAMIHVQKLNISNNNKQADAIEKGDHDYSTKIKYIFEYSERSNNPEEFRLACANTLRAASGWDIWFVRLLKIFILI
;
A
#
# COMPACT_ATOMS: atom_id res chain seq x y z
N MET A 1 -19.54 23.20 -3.78
CA MET A 1 -19.37 21.76 -3.48
C MET A 1 -20.72 21.09 -3.67
N LYS A 2 -20.80 20.01 -4.46
CA LYS A 2 -22.02 19.18 -4.55
C LYS A 2 -22.07 18.28 -3.33
N ASP A 3 -23.23 18.21 -2.67
CA ASP A 3 -23.44 17.37 -1.50
C ASP A 3 -23.27 15.88 -1.83
N LEU A 4 -22.32 15.20 -1.19
CA LEU A 4 -22.19 13.74 -1.22
C LEU A 4 -23.13 13.12 -0.19
N SER A 5 -23.88 12.09 -0.58
CA SER A 5 -24.71 11.35 0.38
C SER A 5 -23.85 10.57 1.38
N THR A 6 -24.41 10.18 2.53
CA THR A 6 -23.81 9.29 3.55
C THR A 6 -23.14 8.04 2.94
N ARG A 7 -23.77 7.41 1.95
CA ARG A 7 -23.21 6.25 1.24
C ARG A 7 -21.98 6.65 0.41
N ASP A 8 -22.06 7.78 -0.27
CA ASP A 8 -21.00 8.28 -1.14
C ASP A 8 -19.77 8.71 -0.34
N ASN A 9 -19.97 9.32 0.84
CA ASN A 9 -18.90 9.64 1.80
C ASN A 9 -18.14 8.39 2.25
N LYS A 10 -18.84 7.29 2.55
CA LYS A 10 -18.20 6.02 2.93
C LYS A 10 -17.38 5.41 1.80
N ILE A 11 -17.81 5.56 0.54
CA ILE A 11 -17.07 5.03 -0.61
C ILE A 11 -15.87 5.93 -0.91
N ALA A 12 -16.04 7.26 -0.91
CA ALA A 12 -14.96 8.22 -1.04
C ALA A 12 -13.87 8.00 0.03
N ALA A 13 -14.26 7.77 1.29
CA ALA A 13 -13.33 7.47 2.38
C ALA A 13 -12.50 6.21 2.14
N LYS A 14 -13.12 5.15 1.62
CA LYS A 14 -12.43 3.90 1.26
C LYS A 14 -11.43 4.14 0.13
N ILE A 15 -11.87 4.78 -0.95
CA ILE A 15 -11.02 5.11 -2.10
C ILE A 15 -9.81 5.92 -1.63
N PHE A 16 -10.05 6.97 -0.85
CA PHE A 16 -9.01 7.85 -0.32
C PHE A 16 -8.00 7.08 0.55
N GLN A 17 -8.49 6.23 1.46
CA GLN A 17 -7.62 5.42 2.32
C GLN A 17 -6.75 4.44 1.52
N TYR A 18 -7.31 3.76 0.52
CA TYR A 18 -6.56 2.84 -0.33
C TYR A 18 -5.49 3.56 -1.15
N GLN A 19 -5.81 4.72 -1.73
CA GLN A 19 -4.84 5.53 -2.47
C GLN A 19 -3.68 5.99 -1.56
N LEU A 20 -3.97 6.45 -0.34
CA LEU A 20 -2.95 6.84 0.63
C LEU A 20 -2.03 5.68 1.05
N ASN A 21 -2.58 4.48 1.22
CA ASN A 21 -1.78 3.28 1.47
C ASN A 21 -0.87 2.96 0.29
N ALA A 22 -1.44 2.92 -0.92
CA ALA A 22 -0.70 2.62 -2.14
C ALA A 22 0.49 3.55 -2.35
N THR A 23 0.29 4.85 -2.16
CA THR A 23 1.35 5.86 -2.24
C THR A 23 2.41 5.67 -1.15
N THR A 24 2.01 5.32 0.09
CA THR A 24 2.98 5.02 1.16
C THR A 24 3.84 3.81 0.82
N ASP A 25 3.20 2.71 0.39
CA ASP A 25 3.86 1.43 0.21
C ASP A 25 4.79 1.46 -1.03
N ALA A 26 4.42 2.22 -2.05
CA ALA A 26 5.29 2.56 -3.18
C ALA A 26 6.61 3.19 -2.72
N HIS A 27 6.55 4.26 -1.93
CA HIS A 27 7.73 4.94 -1.42
C HIS A 27 8.60 4.04 -0.53
N LEU A 28 7.99 3.22 0.33
CA LEU A 28 8.72 2.23 1.13
C LEU A 28 9.46 1.22 0.24
N ALA A 29 8.84 0.78 -0.86
CA ALA A 29 9.48 -0.13 -1.80
C ALA A 29 10.68 0.51 -2.51
N ASP A 30 10.56 1.77 -2.93
CA ASP A 30 11.65 2.50 -3.59
C ASP A 30 12.86 2.68 -2.68
N GLU A 31 12.66 3.06 -1.42
CA GLU A 31 13.76 3.14 -0.44
C GLU A 31 14.43 1.77 -0.21
N LEU A 32 13.65 0.69 -0.16
CA LEU A 32 14.17 -0.66 -0.01
C LEU A 32 14.96 -1.12 -1.25
N ILE A 33 14.52 -0.77 -2.46
CA ILE A 33 15.21 -1.07 -3.72
C ILE A 33 16.50 -0.24 -3.82
N SER A 34 16.45 1.03 -3.47
CA SER A 34 17.64 1.89 -3.40
C SER A 34 18.67 1.32 -2.42
N PHE A 35 18.21 0.87 -1.25
CA PHE A 35 19.05 0.18 -0.29
C PHE A 35 19.64 -1.13 -0.85
N LEU A 36 18.82 -1.93 -1.55
CA LEU A 36 19.29 -3.16 -2.18
C LEU A 36 20.42 -2.90 -3.19
N ASN A 37 20.32 -1.82 -3.97
CA ASN A 37 21.28 -1.49 -5.04
C ASN A 37 22.56 -0.82 -4.54
N HIS A 38 22.47 -0.01 -3.49
CA HIS A 38 23.60 0.82 -3.03
C HIS A 38 24.20 0.37 -1.69
N LYS A 39 23.50 -0.50 -0.95
CA LYS A 39 23.88 -1.00 0.39
C LYS A 39 24.21 0.10 1.42
N ASP A 40 23.69 1.31 1.21
CA ASP A 40 24.01 2.49 2.02
C ASP A 40 22.86 2.82 2.98
N HIS A 41 23.05 2.49 4.27
CA HIS A 41 22.07 2.78 5.32
C HIS A 41 21.90 4.27 5.63
N SER A 42 22.89 5.11 5.29
CA SER A 42 22.84 6.54 5.60
C SER A 42 21.78 7.30 4.80
N ARG A 43 21.22 6.66 3.76
CA ARG A 43 20.19 7.22 2.86
C ARG A 43 18.76 6.83 3.23
N ILE A 44 18.56 6.08 4.30
CA ILE A 44 17.22 5.63 4.72
C ILE A 44 16.67 6.64 5.71
N ASP A 45 15.85 7.56 5.22
CA ASP A 45 15.24 8.63 6.02
C ASP A 45 13.92 8.18 6.67
N ASN A 46 13.26 7.16 6.12
CA ASN A 46 11.97 6.69 6.61
C ASN A 46 12.08 5.75 7.82
N ALA A 47 11.39 6.12 8.91
CA ALA A 47 11.37 5.33 10.16
C ALA A 47 10.78 3.92 9.97
N ARG A 48 9.85 3.74 9.03
CA ARG A 48 9.23 2.44 8.76
C ARG A 48 10.15 1.53 7.96
N VAL A 49 10.95 2.06 7.03
CA VAL A 49 12.01 1.29 6.36
C VAL A 49 13.07 0.86 7.37
N ARG A 50 13.47 1.75 8.29
CA ARG A 50 14.37 1.38 9.39
C ARG A 50 13.80 0.26 10.27
N LEU A 51 12.51 0.30 10.58
CA LEU A 51 11.84 -0.78 11.33
C LEU A 51 11.81 -2.10 10.56
N LEU A 52 11.55 -2.07 9.26
CA LEU A 52 11.56 -3.24 8.39
C LEU A 52 12.96 -3.88 8.33
N LEU A 53 14.01 -3.06 8.39
CA LEU A 53 15.40 -3.52 8.30
C LEU A 53 16.06 -3.83 9.65
N LYS A 54 15.44 -3.45 10.78
CA LYS A 54 16.06 -3.41 12.11
C LYS A 54 16.74 -4.71 12.55
N ASP A 55 16.14 -5.85 12.20
CA ASP A 55 16.58 -7.17 12.64
C ASP A 55 17.15 -8.03 11.50
N ILE A 56 17.50 -7.42 10.37
CA ILE A 56 17.98 -8.12 9.18
C ILE A 56 19.50 -7.99 9.07
N PRO A 57 20.26 -9.09 8.89
CA PRO A 57 21.66 -9.02 8.52
C PRO A 57 21.84 -8.21 7.24
N THR A 58 22.82 -7.31 7.23
CA THR A 58 23.05 -6.28 6.19
C THR A 58 23.24 -6.79 4.76
N ASN A 59 23.31 -8.12 4.56
CA ASN A 59 23.64 -8.79 3.30
C ASN A 59 22.56 -9.79 2.84
N ASN A 60 21.35 -9.78 3.41
CA ASN A 60 20.28 -10.70 3.00
C ASN A 60 19.41 -10.09 1.89
N ASP A 61 19.96 -10.07 0.68
CA ASP A 61 19.35 -9.48 -0.52
C ASP A 61 18.00 -10.09 -0.87
N SER A 62 17.83 -11.39 -0.62
CA SER A 62 16.57 -12.10 -0.82
C SER A 62 15.46 -11.59 0.10
N PHE A 63 15.82 -11.33 1.36
CA PHE A 63 14.88 -10.81 2.34
C PHE A 63 14.50 -9.36 2.00
N ILE A 64 15.48 -8.51 1.68
CA ILE A 64 15.23 -7.11 1.30
C ILE A 64 14.38 -7.04 0.01
N ALA A 65 14.68 -7.89 -0.98
CA ALA A 65 13.86 -8.02 -2.18
C ALA A 65 12.42 -8.45 -1.85
N GLY A 66 12.23 -9.38 -0.91
CA GLY A 66 10.91 -9.80 -0.43
C GLY A 66 10.16 -8.69 0.30
N LEU A 67 10.85 -7.83 1.05
CA LEU A 67 10.27 -6.64 1.67
C LEU A 67 9.76 -5.66 0.59
N ALA A 68 10.62 -5.30 -0.36
CA ALA A 68 10.29 -4.37 -1.43
C ALA A 68 9.15 -4.90 -2.32
N TYR A 69 9.22 -6.18 -2.68
CA TYR A 69 8.18 -6.86 -3.44
C TYR A 69 6.82 -6.79 -2.73
N CYS A 70 6.79 -7.11 -1.44
CA CYS A 70 5.54 -7.15 -0.69
C CYS A 70 4.92 -5.75 -0.58
N GLN A 71 5.73 -4.72 -0.37
CA GLN A 71 5.24 -3.34 -0.35
C GLN A 71 4.69 -2.91 -1.71
N TYR A 72 5.44 -3.13 -2.79
CA TYR A 72 5.06 -2.66 -4.12
C TYR A 72 3.87 -3.44 -4.70
N LEU A 73 3.98 -4.76 -4.78
CA LEU A 73 3.05 -5.59 -5.55
C LEU A 73 1.90 -6.13 -4.70
N MET A 74 2.12 -6.45 -3.42
CA MET A 74 1.08 -7.02 -2.58
C MET A 74 0.24 -5.99 -1.84
N ASN A 75 0.85 -4.89 -1.41
CA ASN A 75 0.12 -3.84 -0.70
C ASN A 75 -0.28 -2.73 -1.67
N GLY A 76 0.70 -2.05 -2.26
CA GLY A 76 0.40 -0.85 -3.04
C GLY A 76 -0.42 -1.10 -4.30
N TYR A 77 -0.05 -2.12 -5.08
CA TYR A 77 -0.77 -2.44 -6.31
C TYR A 77 -2.21 -2.95 -6.09
N TYR A 78 -2.45 -3.73 -5.03
CA TYR A 78 -3.80 -4.22 -4.72
C TYR A 78 -4.71 -3.11 -4.21
N ASP A 79 -4.20 -2.22 -3.37
CA ASP A 79 -4.97 -1.07 -2.89
C ASP A 79 -5.40 -0.16 -4.06
N TYR A 80 -4.53 0.03 -5.07
CA TYR A 80 -4.88 0.73 -6.31
C TYR A 80 -6.01 0.03 -7.09
N ILE A 81 -5.96 -1.31 -7.25
CA ILE A 81 -7.03 -2.08 -7.90
C ILE A 81 -8.35 -1.94 -7.14
N TYR A 82 -8.33 -2.09 -5.81
CA TYR A 82 -9.54 -2.01 -4.99
C TYR A 82 -10.19 -0.64 -5.11
N GLN A 83 -9.40 0.42 -5.11
CA GLN A 83 -9.87 1.76 -5.42
C GLN A 83 -10.54 1.84 -6.80
N PHE A 84 -9.87 1.35 -7.85
CA PHE A 84 -10.40 1.43 -9.22
C PHE A 84 -11.76 0.73 -9.33
N LEU A 85 -11.87 -0.46 -8.72
CA LEU A 85 -13.11 -1.20 -8.66
C LEU A 85 -14.19 -0.42 -7.92
N LEU A 86 -13.87 0.18 -6.77
CA LEU A 86 -14.82 1.00 -6.00
C LEU A 86 -15.34 2.18 -6.84
N ILE A 87 -14.46 2.91 -7.53
CA ILE A 87 -14.83 4.02 -8.43
C ILE A 87 -15.72 3.53 -9.57
N LYS A 88 -15.43 2.35 -10.15
CA LYS A 88 -16.29 1.77 -11.20
C LYS A 88 -17.69 1.43 -10.68
N PHE A 89 -17.80 1.05 -9.41
CA PHE A 89 -19.07 0.70 -8.77
C PHE A 89 -19.85 1.89 -8.19
N THR A 90 -19.28 3.09 -8.15
CA THR A 90 -20.00 4.31 -7.76
C THR A 90 -20.87 4.79 -8.93
N ARG A 91 -22.09 4.23 -9.04
CA ARG A 91 -23.07 4.60 -10.08
C ARG A 91 -23.76 5.97 -9.86
N THR A 92 -23.58 6.59 -8.70
CA THR A 92 -24.31 7.79 -8.24
C THR A 92 -23.41 9.01 -7.99
N ILE A 93 -22.09 8.81 -7.90
CA ILE A 93 -21.15 9.89 -7.62
C ILE A 93 -20.70 10.50 -8.94
N ASP A 94 -20.61 11.82 -9.01
CA ASP A 94 -19.90 12.53 -10.07
C ASP A 94 -18.42 12.12 -10.03
N LYS A 95 -18.10 11.04 -10.76
CA LYS A 95 -16.81 10.35 -10.73
C LYS A 95 -15.65 11.31 -10.96
N GLN A 96 -15.81 12.28 -11.86
CA GLN A 96 -14.74 13.20 -12.19
C GLN A 96 -14.44 14.15 -11.03
N SER A 97 -15.47 14.76 -10.45
CA SER A 97 -15.31 15.65 -9.29
C SER A 97 -14.67 14.91 -8.10
N LEU A 98 -15.06 13.66 -7.85
CA LEU A 98 -14.47 12.83 -6.78
C LEU A 98 -12.98 12.53 -7.04
N LEU A 99 -12.64 12.19 -8.29
CA LEU A 99 -11.24 11.92 -8.67
C LEU A 99 -10.36 13.15 -8.52
N ASP A 100 -10.83 14.31 -8.96
CA ASP A 100 -10.06 15.56 -8.91
C ASP A 100 -9.77 15.97 -7.46
N GLU A 101 -10.75 15.87 -6.56
CA GLU A 101 -10.56 16.19 -5.14
C GLU A 101 -9.59 15.23 -4.43
N ILE A 102 -9.69 13.94 -4.72
CA ILE A 102 -8.78 12.93 -4.18
C ILE A 102 -7.37 13.15 -4.70
N ASN A 103 -7.20 13.33 -6.02
CA ASN A 103 -5.89 13.49 -6.65
C ASN A 103 -5.14 14.71 -6.10
N ASN A 104 -5.81 15.86 -5.91
CA ASN A 104 -5.18 17.05 -5.33
C ASN A 104 -4.58 16.80 -3.94
N VAL A 105 -5.23 16.00 -3.11
CA VAL A 105 -4.71 15.68 -1.76
C VAL A 105 -3.62 14.62 -1.83
N ILE A 106 -3.74 13.67 -2.75
CA ILE A 106 -2.74 12.63 -2.96
C ILE A 106 -1.45 13.20 -3.54
N GLU A 107 -1.51 14.15 -4.46
CA GLU A 107 -0.34 14.86 -5.00
C GLU A 107 0.41 15.61 -3.91
N ARG A 108 -0.32 16.32 -3.02
CA ARG A 108 0.29 16.98 -1.85
C ARG A 108 0.94 15.97 -0.89
N TYR A 109 0.23 14.88 -0.61
CA TYR A 109 0.75 13.81 0.23
C TYR A 109 2.00 13.17 -0.37
N ALA A 110 1.97 12.87 -1.67
CA ALA A 110 3.07 12.27 -2.43
C ALA A 110 4.31 13.16 -2.43
N ALA A 111 4.14 14.47 -2.65
CA ALA A 111 5.23 15.43 -2.58
C ALA A 111 5.87 15.50 -1.18
N GLU A 112 5.07 15.41 -0.12
CA GLU A 112 5.57 15.48 1.27
C GLU A 112 6.31 14.21 1.70
N ILE A 113 5.91 13.04 1.20
CA ILE A 113 6.63 11.79 1.46
C ILE A 113 7.74 11.49 0.43
N GLY A 114 7.98 12.38 -0.54
CA GLY A 114 9.04 12.22 -1.53
C GLY A 114 8.81 11.09 -2.55
N VAL A 115 7.57 10.89 -3.01
CA VAL A 115 7.31 10.00 -4.15
C VAL A 115 7.75 10.71 -5.43
N ASN A 116 8.82 10.22 -6.06
CA ASN A 116 9.33 10.76 -7.32
C ASN A 116 8.33 10.54 -8.48
N ASP A 117 8.43 11.32 -9.56
CA ASP A 117 7.57 11.28 -10.77
C ASP A 117 7.46 9.90 -11.48
N ALA A 118 8.17 8.88 -11.01
CA ALA A 118 8.21 7.52 -11.55
C ALA A 118 6.83 6.81 -11.61
N TYR A 119 5.81 7.32 -10.90
CA TYR A 119 4.44 6.81 -10.95
C TYR A 119 3.48 7.63 -11.83
N ALA A 120 3.89 8.80 -12.33
CA ALA A 120 3.10 9.55 -13.31
C ALA A 120 3.20 8.97 -14.73
N GLU A 121 4.17 8.08 -14.98
CA GLU A 121 4.44 7.47 -16.28
C GLU A 121 3.65 6.17 -16.57
N PHE A 122 2.66 5.79 -15.76
CA PHE A 122 1.84 4.60 -16.08
C PHE A 122 0.86 4.91 -17.23
N PRO A 123 1.04 4.31 -18.42
CA PRO A 123 0.17 4.59 -19.56
C PRO A 123 -1.15 3.82 -19.46
N ASP A 124 -2.19 4.35 -20.10
CA ASP A 124 -3.45 3.66 -20.41
C ASP A 124 -3.16 2.24 -20.94
N GLY A 125 -3.55 1.22 -20.17
CA GLY A 125 -3.14 -0.16 -20.40
C GLY A 125 -3.78 -1.17 -19.44
N GLU A 126 -5.07 -1.02 -19.19
CA GLU A 126 -5.91 -1.90 -18.39
C GLU A 126 -6.10 -3.29 -19.05
N MET A 127 -5.18 -4.25 -18.84
CA MET A 127 -5.49 -5.70 -18.86
C MET A 127 -4.33 -6.59 -18.37
N HIS A 128 -3.08 -6.25 -18.70
CA HIS A 128 -1.91 -7.05 -18.32
C HIS A 128 -1.56 -6.96 -16.83
N PHE A 129 -2.08 -5.92 -16.18
CA PHE A 129 -1.93 -5.63 -14.77
C PHE A 129 -2.94 -6.43 -13.89
N PHE A 130 -4.10 -6.81 -14.45
CA PHE A 130 -5.10 -7.66 -13.79
C PHE A 130 -4.84 -9.17 -13.93
N MET A 131 -4.13 -9.59 -14.98
CA MET A 131 -3.79 -10.99 -15.23
C MET A 131 -3.06 -11.67 -14.05
N PRO A 132 -2.07 -11.01 -13.41
CA PRO A 132 -1.42 -11.49 -12.19
C PRO A 132 -2.37 -11.88 -11.07
N MET A 133 -3.43 -11.09 -10.85
CA MET A 133 -4.40 -11.31 -9.76
C MET A 133 -5.31 -12.51 -10.04
N ILE A 134 -5.80 -12.65 -11.28
CA ILE A 134 -6.60 -13.80 -11.72
C ILE A 134 -5.73 -15.07 -11.67
N GLN A 135 -4.46 -14.99 -12.03
CA GLN A 135 -3.52 -16.11 -11.96
C GLN A 135 -3.16 -16.50 -10.52
N LEU A 136 -2.91 -15.54 -9.61
CA LEU A 136 -2.67 -15.79 -8.18
C LEU A 136 -3.86 -16.45 -7.46
N MET A 137 -5.08 -16.07 -7.84
CA MET A 137 -6.31 -16.65 -7.28
C MET A 137 -6.69 -18.00 -7.91
N LEU A 138 -6.24 -18.30 -9.14
CA LEU A 138 -6.70 -19.48 -9.90
C LEU A 138 -5.63 -20.54 -10.20
N HIS A 139 -4.33 -20.27 -10.16
CA HIS A 139 -3.30 -21.29 -10.46
C HIS A 139 -1.92 -21.01 -9.83
N LYS A 140 -1.19 -22.10 -9.50
CA LYS A 140 0.23 -22.10 -9.11
C LYS A 140 1.13 -21.67 -10.29
N ILE A 141 1.44 -20.38 -10.51
CA ILE A 141 2.38 -19.97 -11.58
C ILE A 141 3.21 -18.69 -11.21
N PRO A 142 4.14 -18.15 -12.05
CA PRO A 142 5.59 -18.07 -11.84
C PRO A 142 6.05 -16.59 -11.72
N PHE A 143 5.82 -15.96 -10.56
CA PHE A 143 5.91 -14.50 -10.41
C PHE A 143 7.33 -13.91 -10.23
N LYS A 144 8.37 -14.74 -10.34
CA LYS A 144 9.78 -14.33 -10.19
C LYS A 144 10.19 -13.35 -11.30
N ASP A 145 9.89 -13.69 -12.55
CA ASP A 145 10.57 -13.13 -13.73
C ASP A 145 10.31 -11.61 -13.92
N THR A 146 9.11 -11.10 -13.64
CA THR A 146 8.77 -9.68 -13.87
C THR A 146 9.41 -8.74 -12.85
N PHE A 147 9.49 -9.13 -11.57
CA PHE A 147 10.14 -8.33 -10.54
C PHE A 147 11.67 -8.41 -10.66
N ILE A 148 12.18 -9.60 -10.97
CA ILE A 148 13.60 -9.87 -11.20
C ILE A 148 14.14 -9.10 -12.41
N THR A 149 13.41 -9.12 -13.54
CA THR A 149 13.81 -8.40 -14.75
C THR A 149 13.74 -6.89 -14.56
N ARG A 150 12.71 -6.38 -13.86
CA ARG A 150 12.51 -4.93 -13.65
C ARG A 150 13.51 -4.32 -12.67
N PHE A 151 13.98 -5.08 -11.69
CA PHE A 151 14.93 -4.62 -10.67
C PHE A 151 16.32 -5.25 -10.79
N ASN A 152 16.60 -5.96 -11.89
CA ASN A 152 17.87 -6.64 -12.17
C ASN A 152 18.37 -7.52 -11.02
N ILE A 153 17.45 -8.21 -10.34
CA ILE A 153 17.78 -9.12 -9.24
C ILE A 153 18.17 -10.46 -9.86
N ASN A 154 19.31 -11.03 -9.50
CA ASN A 154 19.66 -12.36 -10.02
C ASN A 154 18.77 -13.44 -9.40
N GLU A 155 17.93 -14.02 -10.24
CA GLU A 155 16.93 -15.01 -9.89
C GLU A 155 17.48 -16.24 -9.16
N GLU A 156 18.63 -16.71 -9.60
CA GLU A 156 19.27 -17.95 -9.11
C GLU A 156 19.84 -17.77 -7.70
N LEU A 157 19.93 -16.53 -7.22
CA LEU A 157 20.47 -16.17 -5.91
C LEU A 157 19.37 -15.84 -4.88
N ILE A 158 18.09 -15.90 -5.26
CA ILE A 158 16.98 -15.66 -4.31
C ILE A 158 16.70 -16.92 -3.49
N ASP A 159 17.00 -16.85 -2.19
CA ASP A 159 16.48 -17.82 -1.22
C ASP A 159 14.97 -17.57 -1.03
N TYR A 160 14.17 -18.46 -1.61
CA TYR A 160 12.71 -18.38 -1.56
C TYR A 160 12.15 -18.40 -0.13
N LYS A 161 12.81 -19.13 0.79
CA LYS A 161 12.36 -19.20 2.19
C LYS A 161 12.58 -17.87 2.90
N GLU A 162 13.70 -17.20 2.65
CA GLU A 162 13.98 -15.85 3.16
C GLU A 162 13.04 -14.81 2.55
N PHE A 163 12.74 -14.93 1.26
CA PHE A 163 11.77 -14.08 0.57
C PHE A 163 10.36 -14.18 1.19
N VAL A 164 9.86 -15.40 1.43
CA VAL A 164 8.53 -15.60 2.06
C VAL A 164 8.52 -15.13 3.52
N LYS A 165 9.62 -15.30 4.27
CA LYS A 165 9.75 -14.74 5.63
C LYS A 165 9.66 -13.21 5.61
N ALA A 166 10.26 -12.55 4.63
CA ALA A 166 10.18 -11.10 4.46
C ALA A 166 8.74 -10.63 4.21
N MET A 167 8.01 -11.32 3.33
CA MET A 167 6.59 -11.01 3.09
C MET A 167 5.76 -11.15 4.38
N ILE A 168 5.95 -12.23 5.14
CA ILE A 168 5.27 -12.41 6.44
C ILE A 168 5.64 -11.29 7.42
N HIS A 169 6.91 -10.85 7.42
CA HIS A 169 7.38 -9.76 8.27
C HIS A 169 6.66 -8.45 7.95
N VAL A 170 6.56 -8.07 6.67
CA VAL A 170 5.79 -6.90 6.21
C VAL A 170 4.34 -6.98 6.69
N GLN A 171 3.68 -8.09 6.44
CA GLN A 171 2.26 -8.24 6.77
C GLN A 171 2.00 -8.15 8.28
N LYS A 172 2.88 -8.70 9.13
CA LYS A 172 2.78 -8.56 10.59
C LYS A 172 2.91 -7.10 11.05
N LEU A 173 3.84 -6.35 10.45
CA LEU A 173 3.99 -4.94 10.74
C LEU A 173 2.79 -4.13 10.26
N ASN A 174 2.23 -4.46 9.09
CA ASN A 174 1.02 -3.83 8.56
C ASN A 174 -0.17 -4.02 9.49
N ILE A 175 -0.40 -5.24 10.02
CA ILE A 175 -1.47 -5.50 11.00
C ILE A 175 -1.37 -4.56 12.20
N SER A 176 -0.17 -4.44 12.79
CA SER A 176 0.02 -3.57 13.95
C SER A 176 -0.15 -2.10 13.58
N ASN A 177 0.43 -1.68 12.46
CA ASN A 177 0.39 -0.30 11.99
C ASN A 177 -1.03 0.14 11.62
N ASN A 178 -1.76 -0.67 10.86
CA ASN A 178 -3.12 -0.39 10.42
C ASN A 178 -4.07 -0.27 11.62
N ASN A 179 -3.94 -1.14 12.62
CA ASN A 179 -4.72 -1.04 13.85
C ASN A 179 -4.39 0.23 14.64
N LYS A 180 -3.10 0.59 14.80
CA LYS A 180 -2.71 1.83 15.47
C LYS A 180 -3.20 3.09 14.74
N GLN A 181 -3.13 3.11 13.41
CA GLN A 181 -3.63 4.20 12.58
C GLN A 181 -5.15 4.31 12.66
N ALA A 182 -5.88 3.18 12.65
CA ALA A 182 -7.33 3.18 12.85
C ALA A 182 -7.70 3.75 14.23
N ASP A 183 -7.01 3.34 15.29
CA ASP A 183 -7.25 3.84 16.64
C ASP A 183 -6.90 5.34 16.77
N ALA A 184 -5.86 5.81 16.07
CA ALA A 184 -5.49 7.22 16.02
C ALA A 184 -6.59 8.08 15.35
N ILE A 185 -7.16 7.59 14.24
CA ILE A 185 -8.29 8.26 13.56
C ILE A 185 -9.49 8.36 14.50
N GLU A 186 -9.85 7.28 15.18
CA GLU A 186 -11.00 7.24 16.09
C GLU A 186 -10.83 8.12 17.33
N LYS A 187 -9.60 8.28 17.81
CA LYS A 187 -9.28 9.12 18.97
C LYS A 187 -9.12 10.60 18.62
N GLY A 188 -9.12 10.97 17.34
CA GLY A 188 -8.85 12.36 16.96
C GLY A 188 -7.37 12.73 17.02
N ASP A 189 -6.44 11.77 16.89
CA ASP A 189 -5.00 12.04 16.98
C ASP A 189 -4.43 12.51 15.63
N HIS A 190 -4.61 13.79 15.34
CA HIS A 190 -4.23 14.42 14.07
C HIS A 190 -2.73 14.34 13.77
N ASP A 191 -1.89 14.32 14.80
CA ASP A 191 -0.42 14.43 14.69
C ASP A 191 0.27 13.05 14.62
N TYR A 192 -0.49 11.96 14.67
CA TYR A 192 0.05 10.60 14.67
C TYR A 192 0.95 10.30 13.46
N SER A 193 0.53 10.73 12.27
CA SER A 193 1.34 10.65 11.04
C SER A 193 0.79 11.57 9.96
N THR A 194 1.61 11.90 8.97
CA THR A 194 1.21 12.67 7.79
C THR A 194 -0.04 12.09 7.13
N LYS A 195 -0.15 10.76 7.01
CA LYS A 195 -1.35 10.09 6.46
C LYS A 195 -2.61 10.44 7.25
N ILE A 196 -2.54 10.37 8.57
CA ILE A 196 -3.69 10.66 9.45
C ILE A 196 -4.07 12.14 9.34
N LYS A 197 -3.10 13.05 9.36
CA LYS A 197 -3.35 14.48 9.13
C LYS A 197 -4.15 14.75 7.86
N TYR A 198 -3.78 14.14 6.73
CA TYR A 198 -4.52 14.30 5.46
C TYR A 198 -5.94 13.71 5.49
N ILE A 199 -6.17 12.62 6.24
CA ILE A 199 -7.53 12.08 6.47
C ILE A 199 -8.39 13.11 7.19
N PHE A 200 -7.87 13.76 8.23
CA PHE A 200 -8.62 14.81 8.92
C PHE A 200 -8.85 16.02 8.00
N GLU A 201 -7.83 16.53 7.32
CA GLU A 201 -7.95 17.67 6.38
C GLU A 201 -9.01 17.43 5.29
N TYR A 202 -9.05 16.22 4.71
CA TYR A 202 -10.05 15.87 3.70
C TYR A 202 -11.44 15.68 4.31
N SER A 203 -11.52 15.05 5.48
CA SER A 203 -12.81 14.77 6.13
C SER A 203 -13.59 16.03 6.48
N GLU A 204 -12.92 17.12 6.87
CA GLU A 204 -13.56 18.41 7.20
C GLU A 204 -14.28 19.05 5.99
N ARG A 205 -13.99 18.59 4.77
CA ARG A 205 -14.64 19.03 3.53
C ARG A 205 -15.81 18.12 3.13
N SER A 206 -15.99 17.01 3.82
CA SER A 206 -17.09 16.08 3.57
C SER A 206 -18.34 16.47 4.34
N ASN A 207 -19.51 16.03 3.87
CA ASN A 207 -20.79 16.32 4.52
C ASN A 207 -20.96 15.66 5.90
N ASN A 208 -20.18 14.62 6.17
CA ASN A 208 -20.17 13.93 7.45
C ASN A 208 -18.73 13.55 7.82
N PRO A 209 -17.95 14.49 8.40
CA PRO A 209 -16.53 14.30 8.69
C PRO A 209 -16.26 13.10 9.60
N GLU A 210 -17.13 12.85 10.58
CA GLU A 210 -16.99 11.72 11.52
C GLU A 210 -17.19 10.39 10.79
N GLU A 211 -18.23 10.27 9.98
CA GLU A 211 -18.50 9.06 9.19
C GLU A 211 -17.40 8.77 8.17
N PHE A 212 -16.85 9.80 7.54
CA PHE A 212 -15.72 9.67 6.63
C PHE A 212 -14.50 9.08 7.36
N ARG A 213 -14.14 9.65 8.51
CA ARG A 213 -13.04 9.17 9.37
C ARG A 213 -13.26 7.73 9.83
N LEU A 214 -14.45 7.41 10.32
CA LEU A 214 -14.82 6.05 10.71
C LEU A 214 -14.71 5.07 9.53
N ALA A 215 -15.09 5.48 8.32
CA ALA A 215 -14.92 4.66 7.14
C ALA A 215 -13.44 4.42 6.78
N CYS A 216 -12.56 5.42 6.93
CA CYS A 216 -11.11 5.24 6.78
C CYS A 216 -10.55 4.26 7.84
N ALA A 217 -10.90 4.44 9.12
CA ALA A 217 -10.48 3.56 10.21
C ALA A 217 -10.94 2.10 9.99
N ASN A 218 -12.19 1.90 9.58
CA ASN A 218 -12.71 0.57 9.26
C ASN A 218 -12.03 -0.06 8.05
N THR A 219 -11.58 0.75 7.09
CA THR A 219 -10.82 0.28 5.92
C THR A 219 -9.45 -0.23 6.33
N LEU A 220 -8.75 0.48 7.22
CA LEU A 220 -7.49 0.01 7.81
C LEU A 220 -7.66 -1.30 8.58
N ARG A 221 -8.72 -1.43 9.38
CA ARG A 221 -9.02 -2.69 10.08
C ARG A 221 -9.34 -3.84 9.13
N ALA A 222 -10.07 -3.57 8.04
CA ALA A 222 -10.32 -4.56 7.00
C ALA A 222 -9.02 -5.00 6.32
N ALA A 223 -8.11 -4.07 6.02
CA ALA A 223 -6.78 -4.38 5.51
C ALA A 223 -5.99 -5.28 6.48
N SER A 224 -5.97 -4.98 7.80
CA SER A 224 -5.38 -5.89 8.80
C SER A 224 -5.96 -7.31 8.75
N GLY A 225 -7.26 -7.45 8.46
CA GLY A 225 -7.91 -8.75 8.29
C GLY A 225 -7.36 -9.53 7.10
N TRP A 226 -7.14 -8.85 5.97
CA TRP A 226 -6.50 -9.42 4.78
C TRP A 226 -5.05 -9.80 5.07
N ASP A 227 -4.27 -8.94 5.72
CA ASP A 227 -2.89 -9.20 6.09
C ASP A 227 -2.76 -10.46 6.97
N ILE A 228 -3.67 -10.64 7.95
CA ILE A 228 -3.73 -11.86 8.78
C ILE A 228 -3.96 -13.11 7.93
N TRP A 229 -4.88 -13.03 6.97
CA TRP A 229 -5.17 -14.13 6.06
C TRP A 229 -3.97 -14.45 5.16
N PHE A 230 -3.31 -13.43 4.61
CA PHE A 230 -2.07 -13.59 3.82
C PHE A 230 -0.96 -14.24 4.64
N VAL A 231 -0.73 -13.82 5.90
CA VAL A 231 0.26 -14.47 6.78
C VAL A 231 -0.06 -15.96 6.97
N ARG A 232 -1.33 -16.33 7.13
CA ARG A 232 -1.74 -17.74 7.27
C ARG A 232 -1.42 -18.53 6.00
N LEU A 233 -1.69 -17.97 4.82
CA LEU A 233 -1.36 -18.61 3.55
C LEU A 233 0.15 -18.75 3.34
N LEU A 234 0.91 -17.68 3.53
CA LEU A 234 2.36 -17.67 3.32
C LEU A 234 3.09 -18.67 4.21
N LYS A 235 2.59 -18.90 5.44
CA LYS A 235 3.16 -19.92 6.34
C LYS A 235 3.04 -21.34 5.80
N ILE A 236 2.04 -21.64 4.97
CA ILE A 236 1.90 -22.96 4.33
C ILE A 236 3.08 -23.20 3.38
N PHE A 237 3.53 -22.16 2.67
CA PHE A 237 4.64 -22.24 1.73
C PHE A 237 6.03 -22.35 2.38
N ILE A 238 6.16 -22.07 3.68
CA ILE A 238 7.42 -22.30 4.43
C ILE A 238 7.55 -23.76 4.89
N LEU A 239 6.43 -24.49 4.98
CA LEU A 239 6.36 -25.85 5.52
C LEU A 239 6.47 -26.95 4.45
N ILE A 240 6.48 -26.57 3.17
CA ILE A 240 6.66 -27.46 2.00
C ILE A 240 8.08 -27.24 1.48
#